data_AF-A0A8T3LN93-F1
#
_entry.id   AF-A0A8T3LN93-F1
#
_cell.length_a   1.000
_cell.length_b   1.000
_cell.length_c   1.000
_cell.angle_alpha   90.00
_cell.angle_beta   90.00
_cell.angle_gamma   90.00
#
_symmetry.space_group_name_H-M   'P 1'
#
loop_
_entity.id
_entity.type
_entity.pdbx_description
1 polymer ?
#
loop_
_entity_poly.entity_id
_entity_poly.type
_entity_poly.pdbx_seq_one_letter_code
_entity_poly.pdbx_strand_id
1 'polypeptide(L)'
;EYQLHWYRAGLEHRIRDILKSRQIGATFYFSREALLRALKTGHNQIFLSASKTQAYVFREYIIAFARLVDVDLTGDPIVLGNNGAKLIFLGTNSNTAQSHNGDLYVDEIFWIPNFQVLRKVASGMASQSHLRSTYF
;
A
#
# COMPACT_ATOMS: atom_id res chain seq x y z
N GLU A 1 -13.70 -3.12 -15.73
CA GLU A 1 -13.41 -4.57 -15.75
C GLU A 1 -12.03 -4.92 -15.17
N TYR A 2 -10.92 -4.32 -15.60
CA TYR A 2 -9.57 -4.66 -15.09
C TYR A 2 -9.40 -4.53 -13.56
N GLN A 3 -10.00 -3.52 -12.91
CA GLN A 3 -9.95 -3.37 -11.45
C GLN A 3 -10.65 -4.53 -10.71
N LEU A 4 -11.69 -5.12 -11.30
CA LEU A 4 -12.36 -6.31 -10.74
C LEU A 4 -11.43 -7.53 -10.81
N HIS A 5 -10.59 -7.61 -11.83
CA HIS A 5 -9.56 -8.64 -11.91
C HIS A 5 -8.53 -8.47 -10.79
N TRP A 6 -8.05 -7.24 -10.52
CA TRP A 6 -7.17 -6.97 -9.37
C TRP A 6 -7.81 -7.34 -8.03
N TYR A 7 -9.10 -7.06 -7.87
CA TYR A 7 -9.86 -7.45 -6.68
C TYR A 7 -9.87 -8.96 -6.48
N ARG A 8 -10.27 -9.72 -7.51
CA ARG A 8 -10.30 -11.19 -7.47
C ARG A 8 -8.92 -11.76 -7.17
N ALA A 9 -7.88 -11.28 -7.86
CA ALA A 9 -6.49 -11.68 -7.60
C ALA A 9 -6.07 -11.36 -6.15
N GLY A 10 -6.55 -10.26 -5.58
CA GLY A 10 -6.30 -9.89 -4.18
C GLY A 10 -7.00 -10.79 -3.15
N LEU A 11 -8.02 -11.55 -3.55
CA LEU A 11 -8.64 -12.55 -2.68
C LEU A 11 -7.88 -13.88 -2.70
N GLU A 12 -7.30 -14.24 -3.84
CA GLU A 12 -6.66 -15.53 -4.08
C GLU A 12 -5.16 -15.53 -3.79
N HIS A 13 -4.45 -14.46 -4.15
CA HIS A 13 -3.00 -14.42 -4.11
C HIS A 13 -2.48 -13.50 -3.01
N ARG A 14 -1.55 -14.02 -2.21
CA ARG A 14 -0.83 -13.25 -1.19
C ARG A 14 0.16 -12.26 -1.80
N ILE A 15 0.82 -12.66 -2.89
CA ILE A 15 1.82 -11.86 -3.60
C ILE A 15 1.29 -11.63 -5.01
N ARG A 16 1.24 -10.36 -5.45
CA ARG A 16 0.77 -9.97 -6.77
C ARG A 16 1.81 -9.06 -7.42
N ASP A 17 2.25 -9.43 -8.62
CA ASP A 17 3.06 -8.59 -9.50
C ASP A 17 2.19 -8.20 -10.69
N ILE A 18 1.88 -6.90 -10.83
CA ILE A 18 0.89 -6.40 -11.77
C ILE A 18 1.56 -5.46 -12.77
N LEU A 19 1.67 -5.91 -14.02
CA LEU A 19 2.05 -5.02 -15.11
C LEU A 19 0.84 -4.20 -15.56
N LYS A 20 0.99 -2.88 -15.63
CA LYS A 20 -0.09 -1.95 -15.97
C LYS A 20 0.37 -0.81 -16.87
N SER A 21 -0.57 -0.26 -17.63
CA SER A 21 -0.38 0.99 -18.38
C SER A 21 -0.35 2.21 -17.46
N ARG A 22 0.22 3.34 -17.91
CA ARG A 22 0.18 4.59 -17.14
C ARG A 22 -1.24 5.17 -17.08
N GLN A 23 -1.51 5.94 -16.03
CA GLN A 23 -2.74 6.74 -15.88
C GLN A 23 -4.07 5.96 -15.94
N ILE A 24 -4.08 4.68 -15.55
CA ILE A 24 -5.29 3.85 -15.47
C ILE A 24 -5.91 3.76 -14.05
N GLY A 25 -5.63 4.72 -13.17
CA GLY A 25 -6.23 4.73 -11.83
C GLY A 25 -5.77 3.59 -10.89
N ALA A 26 -4.55 3.07 -11.06
CA ALA A 26 -4.00 2.03 -10.18
C ALA A 26 -3.88 2.51 -8.73
N THR A 27 -3.27 3.67 -8.49
CA THR A 27 -3.11 4.25 -7.15
C THR A 27 -4.46 4.48 -6.47
N PHE A 28 -5.45 5.02 -7.19
CA PHE A 28 -6.82 5.16 -6.70
C PHE A 28 -7.39 3.81 -6.22
N TYR A 29 -7.27 2.76 -7.04
CA TYR A 29 -7.78 1.44 -6.71
C TYR A 29 -7.07 0.84 -5.49
N PHE A 30 -5.73 0.84 -5.47
CA PHE A 30 -4.95 0.23 -4.39
C PHE A 30 -5.02 1.02 -3.09
N SER A 31 -5.21 2.35 -3.13
CA SER A 31 -5.57 3.15 -1.95
C SER A 31 -6.88 2.68 -1.33
N ARG A 32 -7.91 2.43 -2.14
CA ARG A 32 -9.21 1.94 -1.66
C ARG A 32 -9.09 0.53 -1.09
N GLU A 33 -8.38 -0.34 -1.80
CA GLU A 33 -8.16 -1.72 -1.38
C GLU A 33 -7.42 -1.78 -0.04
N ALA A 34 -6.34 -1.01 0.10
CA ALA A 34 -5.55 -0.92 1.33
C ALA A 34 -6.38 -0.37 2.51
N LEU A 35 -7.16 0.70 2.29
CA LEU A 35 -8.02 1.26 3.34
C LEU A 35 -9.06 0.23 3.82
N LEU A 36 -9.77 -0.42 2.90
CA LEU A 36 -10.75 -1.45 3.24
C LEU A 36 -10.10 -2.66 3.94
N ARG A 37 -8.90 -3.05 3.51
CA ARG A 37 -8.13 -4.12 4.13
C ARG A 37 -7.77 -3.77 5.57
N ALA A 38 -7.21 -2.57 5.80
CA ALA A 38 -6.85 -2.07 7.12
C ALA A 38 -8.06 -2.03 8.07
N LEU A 39 -9.19 -1.47 7.60
CA LEU A 39 -10.43 -1.39 8.37
C LEU A 39 -10.96 -2.77 8.75
N LYS A 40 -10.87 -3.74 7.83
CA LYS A 40 -11.40 -5.09 8.03
C LYS A 40 -10.53 -5.97 8.94
N THR A 41 -9.20 -5.86 8.87
CA THR A 41 -8.30 -6.81 9.55
C THR A 41 -7.42 -6.23 10.65
N GLY A 42 -7.32 -4.90 10.76
CA GLY A 42 -6.39 -4.30 11.70
C GLY A 42 -4.93 -4.36 11.25
N HIS A 43 -4.64 -4.89 10.06
CA HIS A 43 -3.27 -4.96 9.57
C HIS A 43 -2.80 -3.57 9.12
N ASN A 44 -1.57 -3.21 9.48
CA ASN A 44 -0.94 -2.02 8.93
C ASN A 44 -0.84 -2.13 7.42
N GLN A 45 -0.91 -1.01 6.72
CA GLN A 45 -0.72 -0.93 5.28
C GLN A 45 0.47 -0.03 5.01
N ILE A 46 1.42 -0.52 4.22
CA ILE A 46 2.68 0.14 3.97
C ILE A 46 2.77 0.45 2.49
N PHE A 47 2.85 1.74 2.17
CA PHE A 47 2.95 2.26 0.81
C PHE A 47 4.39 2.68 0.57
N LEU A 48 5.03 2.06 -0.41
CA LEU A 48 6.41 2.32 -0.76
C LEU A 48 6.49 2.74 -2.22
N SER A 49 6.96 3.97 -2.43
CA SER A 49 7.07 4.58 -3.76
C SER A 49 8.50 5.04 -4.03
N ALA A 50 8.81 5.44 -5.27
CA ALA A 50 10.15 5.93 -5.62
C ALA A 50 10.59 7.13 -4.75
N SER A 51 9.63 7.93 -4.26
CA SER A 51 9.83 8.98 -3.25
C SER A 51 8.68 9.04 -2.23
N LYS A 52 8.91 9.66 -1.06
CA LYS A 52 7.86 9.87 -0.05
C LYS A 52 6.70 10.73 -0.59
N THR A 53 7.00 11.73 -1.41
CA THR A 53 6.00 12.58 -2.07
C THR A 53 5.08 11.77 -2.98
N GLN A 54 5.61 10.80 -3.73
CA GLN A 54 4.76 9.90 -4.53
C GLN A 54 3.89 9.01 -3.63
N ALA A 55 4.42 8.51 -2.52
CA ALA A 55 3.63 7.72 -1.57
C ALA A 55 2.45 8.53 -0.99
N TYR A 56 2.57 9.85 -0.86
CA TYR A 56 1.46 10.71 -0.42
C TYR A 56 0.29 10.80 -1.40
N VAL A 57 0.47 10.43 -2.67
CA VAL A 57 -0.67 10.29 -3.59
C VAL A 57 -1.64 9.23 -3.08
N PHE A 58 -1.13 8.15 -2.46
CA PHE A 58 -2.01 7.18 -1.80
C PHE A 58 -2.77 7.81 -0.64
N ARG A 59 -2.07 8.60 0.18
CA ARG A 59 -2.62 9.30 1.34
C ARG A 59 -3.76 10.23 0.94
N GLU A 60 -3.61 10.99 -0.13
CA GLU A 60 -4.64 11.89 -0.65
C GLU A 60 -5.91 11.12 -1.03
N TYR A 61 -5.79 10.02 -1.79
CA TYR A 61 -6.93 9.18 -2.13
C TYR A 61 -7.58 8.56 -0.89
N ILE A 62 -6.79 8.08 0.07
CA ILE A 62 -7.30 7.50 1.33
C ILE A 62 -8.12 8.52 2.12
N ILE A 63 -7.62 9.74 2.27
CA ILE A 63 -8.34 10.83 2.95
C ILE A 63 -9.62 11.16 2.18
N ALA A 64 -9.54 11.24 0.85
CA ALA A 64 -10.72 11.50 0.02
C ALA A 64 -11.78 10.40 0.18
N PHE A 65 -11.39 9.11 0.23
CA PHE A 65 -12.33 8.01 0.46
C PHE A 65 -12.98 8.07 1.84
N ALA A 66 -12.22 8.39 2.89
CA ALA A 66 -12.76 8.52 4.24
C ALA A 66 -13.78 9.68 4.34
N ARG A 67 -13.53 10.79 3.63
CA ARG A 67 -14.45 11.94 3.58
C ARG A 67 -15.76 11.65 2.87
N LEU A 68 -15.84 10.61 2.02
CA LEU A 68 -17.12 10.18 1.43
C LEU A 68 -18.10 9.63 2.49
N VAL A 69 -17.61 9.29 3.68
CA VAL A 69 -18.40 8.82 4.82
C VAL A 69 -18.21 9.71 6.05
N ASP A 70 -17.90 11.00 5.82
CA ASP A 70 -17.75 12.04 6.84
C ASP A 70 -16.67 11.74 7.92
N VAL A 71 -15.63 10.97 7.56
CA VAL A 71 -14.47 10.71 8.41
C VAL A 71 -13.28 11.53 7.93
N ASP A 72 -12.72 12.37 8.81
CA ASP A 72 -11.48 13.10 8.53
C ASP A 72 -10.28 12.34 9.12
N LEU A 73 -9.41 11.85 8.24
CA LEU A 73 -8.20 11.13 8.62
C LEU A 73 -7.00 12.09 8.66
N THR A 74 -6.26 12.05 9.77
CA THR A 74 -5.09 12.90 9.99
C THR A 74 -3.88 12.08 10.44
N GLY A 75 -2.70 12.70 10.48
CA GLY A 75 -1.44 12.07 10.86
C GLY A 75 -0.57 11.59 9.70
N ASP A 76 0.66 11.21 10.06
CA ASP A 76 1.67 10.52 9.24
C ASP A 76 2.60 9.72 10.16
N PRO A 77 2.35 8.41 10.39
CA PRO A 77 1.32 7.58 9.75
C PRO A 77 -0.11 7.96 10.18
N ILE A 78 -1.09 7.62 9.34
CA ILE A 78 -2.51 7.70 9.73
C ILE A 78 -2.82 6.48 10.61
N VAL A 79 -3.46 6.68 11.76
CA VAL A 79 -3.88 5.61 12.67
C VAL A 79 -5.40 5.49 12.63
N LEU A 80 -5.92 4.30 12.30
CA LEU A 80 -7.36 4.06 12.22
C LEU A 80 -7.94 3.81 13.62
N GLY A 81 -8.91 4.64 14.02
CA GLY A 81 -9.46 4.61 15.38
C GLY A 81 -10.22 3.33 15.75
N ASN A 82 -10.75 2.59 14.77
CA ASN A 82 -11.56 1.40 15.03
C ASN A 82 -10.75 0.17 15.46
N ASN A 83 -9.49 0.07 15.06
CA ASN A 83 -8.67 -1.12 15.29
C ASN A 83 -7.16 -0.86 15.46
N GLY A 84 -6.72 0.40 15.40
CA GLY A 84 -5.32 0.79 15.59
C GLY A 84 -4.41 0.53 14.39
N ALA A 85 -4.93 0.05 13.24
CA ALA A 85 -4.14 -0.15 12.03
C ALA A 85 -3.49 1.15 11.57
N LYS A 86 -2.22 1.06 11.16
CA LYS A 86 -1.45 2.20 10.67
C LYS A 86 -1.34 2.18 9.14
N LEU A 87 -1.54 3.34 8.51
CA LEU A 87 -1.26 3.58 7.11
C LEU A 87 0.05 4.35 7.01
N ILE A 88 1.09 3.70 6.51
CA ILE A 88 2.49 4.12 6.61
C ILE A 88 3.01 4.44 5.20
N PHE A 89 3.50 5.67 4.98
CA PHE A 89 3.92 6.16 3.67
C PHE A 89 5.44 6.37 3.62
N LEU A 90 6.13 5.58 2.80
CA LEU A 90 7.60 5.51 2.76
C LEU A 90 8.14 5.78 1.35
N GLY A 91 9.33 6.37 1.30
CA GLY A 91 10.15 6.40 0.07
C GLY A 91 11.09 5.20 -0.01
N THR A 92 12.02 5.24 -0.96
CA THR A 92 12.99 4.15 -1.25
C THR A 92 14.14 4.01 -0.25
N ASN A 93 14.09 4.67 0.91
CA ASN A 93 15.11 4.52 1.95
C ASN A 93 14.95 3.16 2.65
N SER A 94 15.80 2.22 2.28
CA SER A 94 15.83 0.85 2.80
C SER A 94 15.96 0.77 4.32
N ASN A 95 16.64 1.73 4.97
CA ASN A 95 16.81 1.73 6.42
C ASN A 95 15.50 2.02 7.15
N THR A 96 14.66 2.91 6.60
CA THR A 96 13.36 3.26 7.19
C THR A 96 12.31 2.17 6.96
N ALA A 97 12.43 1.43 5.86
CA ALA A 97 11.47 0.38 5.51
C ALA A 97 11.52 -0.84 6.46
N GLN A 98 12.69 -1.22 6.98
CA GLN A 98 12.86 -2.47 7.75
C GLN A 98 12.05 -2.56 9.04
N SER A 99 11.68 -1.44 9.67
CA SER A 99 11.10 -1.43 11.02
C SER A 99 9.59 -1.68 11.08
N HIS A 100 8.92 -1.83 9.94
CA HIS A 100 7.46 -1.93 9.87
C HIS A 100 6.99 -3.33 9.49
N ASN A 101 5.82 -3.71 9.99
CA ASN A 101 5.15 -4.97 9.65
C ASN A 101 3.71 -4.68 9.20
N GLY A 102 3.30 -5.19 8.03
CA GLY A 102 2.01 -4.91 7.42
C GLY A 102 1.87 -5.40 5.98
N ASP A 103 0.68 -5.21 5.40
CA ASP A 103 0.43 -5.43 3.97
C ASP A 103 1.20 -4.38 3.16
N LEU A 104 1.94 -4.82 2.14
CA LEU A 104 2.85 -4.00 1.36
C LEU A 104 2.25 -3.66 -0.03
N TYR A 105 2.31 -2.38 -0.39
CA TYR A 105 2.03 -1.87 -1.73
C TYR A 105 3.27 -1.14 -2.23
N VAL A 106 3.79 -1.57 -3.38
CA VAL A 106 4.95 -0.94 -4.02
C VAL A 106 4.55 -0.51 -5.42
N ASP A 107 4.55 0.79 -5.69
CA ASP A 107 4.25 1.32 -7.01
C ASP A 107 5.50 1.72 -7.79
N GLU A 108 5.36 1.73 -9.11
CA GLU A 108 6.40 2.14 -10.06
C GLU A 108 7.70 1.34 -9.91
N ILE A 109 7.60 0.03 -9.61
CA ILE A 109 8.76 -0.84 -9.29
C ILE A 109 9.87 -0.82 -10.35
N PHE A 110 9.52 -0.67 -11.63
CA PHE A 110 10.47 -0.61 -12.74
C PHE A 110 11.28 0.69 -12.78
N TRP A 111 10.83 1.73 -12.07
CA TRP A 111 11.48 3.03 -11.98
C TRP A 111 12.24 3.22 -10.67
N ILE A 112 12.22 2.23 -9.77
CA ILE A 112 12.95 2.28 -8.50
C ILE A 112 14.41 1.81 -8.72
N PRO A 113 15.41 2.67 -8.48
CA PRO A 113 16.82 2.26 -8.52
C PRO A 113 17.09 1.17 -7.47
N ASN A 114 17.94 0.20 -7.81
CA ASN A 114 18.32 -0.89 -6.91
C ASN A 114 17.12 -1.66 -6.31
N PHE A 115 16.05 -1.86 -7.10
CA PHE A 115 14.82 -2.53 -6.65
C PHE A 115 15.07 -3.88 -5.95
N GLN A 116 16.10 -4.64 -6.32
CA GLN A 116 16.43 -5.91 -5.64
C GLN A 116 16.75 -5.71 -4.15
N VAL A 117 17.49 -4.65 -3.80
CA VAL A 117 17.81 -4.31 -2.40
C VAL A 117 16.54 -3.91 -1.66
N LEU A 118 15.72 -3.08 -2.30
CA LEU A 118 14.45 -2.65 -1.74
C LEU A 118 13.49 -3.83 -1.51
N ARG A 119 13.35 -4.72 -2.51
CA ARG A 119 12.51 -5.91 -2.45
C ARG A 119 12.95 -6.83 -1.31
N LYS A 120 14.26 -7.02 -1.12
CA LYS A 120 14.80 -7.81 -0.01
C LYS A 120 14.30 -7.27 1.34
N VAL A 121 14.42 -5.97 1.55
CA VAL A 121 13.92 -5.30 2.77
C VAL A 121 12.40 -5.38 2.87
N ALA A 122 11.70 -5.03 1.80
CA ALA A 122 10.25 -4.94 1.79
C ALA A 122 9.57 -6.30 1.98
N SER A 123 10.19 -7.37 1.48
CA SER A 123 9.71 -8.74 1.71
C SER A 123 9.72 -9.15 3.19
N GLY A 124 10.61 -8.58 4.01
CA GLY A 124 10.62 -8.81 5.46
C GLY A 124 9.41 -8.21 6.17
N MET A 125 8.92 -7.08 5.67
CA MET A 125 7.79 -6.32 6.26
C MET A 125 6.46 -7.09 6.15
N ALA A 126 6.30 -7.86 5.06
CA ALA A 126 5.11 -8.67 4.77
C ALA A 126 5.41 -10.19 4.80
N SER A 127 6.34 -10.62 5.65
CA SER A 127 6.81 -12.02 5.71
C SER A 127 5.79 -13.01 6.30
N GLN A 128 4.85 -12.52 7.11
CA GLN A 128 3.84 -13.37 7.76
C GLN A 128 2.75 -13.83 6.79
N SER A 129 2.23 -15.04 6.97
CA SER A 129 1.33 -15.70 6.01
C SER A 129 0.02 -14.96 5.74
N HIS A 130 -0.45 -14.15 6.68
CA HIS A 130 -1.68 -13.37 6.56
C HIS A 130 -1.48 -11.97 5.95
N LEU A 131 -0.22 -11.57 5.72
CA LEU A 131 0.16 -10.30 5.10
C LEU A 131 0.34 -10.46 3.60
N ARG A 132 0.06 -9.40 2.84
CA ARG A 132 0.05 -9.39 1.38
C ARG A 132 1.11 -8.45 0.83
N SER A 133 1.62 -8.74 -0.36
CA SER A 133 2.51 -7.86 -1.12
C SER A 133 1.97 -7.62 -2.51
N THR A 134 1.87 -6.36 -2.91
CA THR A 134 1.36 -5.96 -4.22
C THR A 134 2.34 -5.01 -4.88
N TYR A 135 2.90 -5.43 -6.02
CA TYR A 135 3.86 -4.67 -6.81
C TYR A 135 3.18 -4.26 -8.12
N PHE A 136 3.20 -2.98 -8.49
CA PHE A 136 2.48 -2.49 -9.68
C PHE A 136 3.04 -1.20 -10.30
#